data_AF-A0A9D6X5J3-F1
#
_entry.id   AF-A0A9D6X5J3-F1
#
_cell.length_a   1.000
_cell.length_b   1.000
_cell.length_c   1.000
_cell.angle_alpha   90.00
_cell.angle_beta   90.00
_cell.angle_gamma   90.00
#
_symmetry.space_group_name_H-M   'P 1'
#
loop_
_entity.id
_entity.type
_entity.pdbx_description
1 polymer ?
#
loop_
_entity_poly.entity_id
_entity_poly.type
_entity_poly.pdbx_seq_one_letter_code
_entity_poly.pdbx_strand_id
1 'polypeptide(L)' 'MTGLLVLEDGTHCDDTRALAEGKLAAVREKLTDLRRIERALKGLIDRCSEHESNISCPMITALQIGPRGHPRIRGRSSR' A
#
# COMPACT_ATOMS: atom_id res chain seq x y z
N MET A 1 30.33 -21.38 45.61
CA MET A 1 30.99 -21.81 44.35
C MET A 1 30.03 -21.51 43.22
N THR A 2 30.47 -20.63 42.33
CA THR A 2 29.75 -20.02 41.21
C THR A 2 29.18 -21.06 40.24
N GLY A 3 27.89 -21.35 40.39
CA GLY A 3 27.10 -22.12 39.43
C GLY A 3 26.67 -21.24 38.27
N LEU A 4 27.61 -21.04 37.35
CA LEU A 4 27.39 -20.78 35.93
C LEU A 4 26.21 -19.84 35.61
N LEU A 5 26.50 -18.54 35.64
CA LEU A 5 26.02 -17.62 34.60
C LEU A 5 26.48 -18.21 33.25
N VAL A 6 25.79 -19.25 32.78
CA VAL A 6 25.77 -19.57 31.35
C VAL A 6 25.28 -18.28 30.76
N LEU A 7 26.24 -17.53 30.24
CA LEU A 7 26.05 -16.41 29.36
C LEU A 7 24.84 -16.78 28.50
N GLU A 8 23.77 -16.00 28.57
CA GLU A 8 22.83 -15.93 27.47
C GLU A 8 23.68 -15.49 26.28
N ASP A 9 24.26 -16.47 25.61
CA ASP A 9 25.32 -16.29 24.65
C ASP A 9 24.74 -15.34 23.61
N GLY A 10 25.28 -14.12 23.54
CA GLY A 10 24.80 -13.02 22.70
C GLY A 10 24.64 -13.40 21.22
N THR A 11 25.17 -14.56 20.82
CA THR A 11 24.84 -15.33 19.63
C THR A 11 23.34 -15.40 19.33
N HIS A 12 22.48 -15.72 20.31
CA HIS A 12 21.03 -15.75 20.10
C HIS A 12 20.42 -14.34 19.98
N CYS A 13 21.03 -13.34 20.61
CA CYS A 13 20.60 -11.94 20.50
C CYS A 13 20.91 -11.38 19.10
N ASP A 14 22.06 -11.69 18.53
CA ASP A 14 22.46 -11.22 17.19
C ASP A 14 21.56 -11.83 16.10
N ASP A 15 21.29 -13.13 16.15
CA ASP A 15 20.37 -13.80 15.23
C ASP A 15 18.94 -13.24 15.35
N THR A 16 18.46 -13.07 16.58
CA THR A 16 17.13 -12.48 16.84
C THR A 16 17.06 -11.04 16.35
N ARG A 17 18.14 -10.27 16.53
CA ARG A 17 18.23 -8.89 16.04
C ARG A 17 18.19 -8.84 14.51
N ALA A 18 18.94 -9.70 13.82
CA ALA A 18 18.91 -9.76 12.37
C ALA A 18 17.52 -10.08 11.82
N LEU A 19 16.80 -11.02 12.45
CA LEU A 19 15.41 -11.33 12.10
C LEU A 19 14.47 -10.14 12.34
N ALA A 20 14.61 -9.44 13.46
CA ALA A 20 13.81 -8.26 13.79
C ALA A 20 14.08 -7.10 12.81
N GLU A 21 15.33 -6.85 12.46
CA GLU A 21 15.74 -5.84 11.48
C GLU A 21 15.18 -6.15 10.08
N GLY A 22 15.25 -7.42 9.64
CA GLY A 22 14.65 -7.87 8.39
C GLY A 22 13.12 -7.71 8.39
N LYS A 23 12.44 -8.05 9.49
CA LYS A 23 11.00 -7.85 9.61
C LYS A 23 10.63 -6.36 9.59
N LEU A 24 11.41 -5.52 10.24
CA LEU A 24 11.21 -4.07 10.24
C LEU A 24 11.36 -3.49 8.83
N ALA A 25 12.35 -3.95 8.06
CA ALA A 25 12.51 -3.56 6.66
C ALA A 25 11.28 -3.93 5.82
N ALA A 26 10.79 -5.16 5.93
CA ALA A 26 9.59 -5.61 5.22
C ALA A 26 8.32 -4.82 5.64
N VAL A 27 8.19 -4.46 6.91
CA VAL A 27 7.09 -3.60 7.38
C VAL A 27 7.18 -2.20 6.77
N ARG A 28 8.39 -1.62 6.70
CA ARG A 28 8.62 -0.29 6.08
C ARG A 28 8.31 -0.29 4.59
N GLU A 29 8.64 -1.36 3.89
CA GLU A 29 8.25 -1.56 2.48
C GLU A 29 6.73 -1.58 2.34
N LYS A 30 6.04 -2.42 3.13
CA LYS A 30 4.57 -2.51 3.10
C LYS A 30 3.91 -1.17 3.42
N LEU A 31 4.44 -0.41 4.39
CA LEU A 31 3.96 0.94 4.70
C LEU A 31 4.15 1.91 3.53
N THR A 32 5.26 1.78 2.79
CA THR A 32 5.52 2.61 1.61
C THR A 32 4.49 2.33 0.51
N ASP A 33 4.17 1.07 0.28
CA ASP A 33 3.16 0.68 -0.70
C ASP A 33 1.75 1.10 -0.28
N LEU A 34 1.40 0.93 1.00
CA LEU A 34 0.12 1.41 1.53
C LEU A 34 -0.02 2.93 1.39
N ARG A 35 1.03 3.71 1.66
CA ARG A 35 1.04 5.16 1.45
C ARG A 35 0.90 5.54 -0.02
N ARG A 36 1.43 4.73 -0.96
CA ARG A 36 1.22 4.95 -2.41
C ARG A 36 -0.24 4.74 -2.78
N ILE A 37 -0.86 3.67 -2.29
CA ILE A 37 -2.27 3.37 -2.50
C ILE A 37 -3.14 4.47 -1.89
N GLU A 38 -2.85 4.89 -0.65
CA GLU A 38 -3.55 5.97 0.04
C GLU A 38 -3.55 7.27 -0.77
N ARG A 39 -2.38 7.70 -1.28
CA ARG A 39 -2.30 8.92 -2.11
C ARG A 39 -3.10 8.81 -3.41
N ALA A 40 -3.06 7.65 -4.06
CA ALA A 40 -3.82 7.42 -5.29
C ALA A 40 -5.34 7.48 -5.03
N LEU A 41 -5.80 6.86 -3.94
CA LEU A 41 -7.20 6.90 -3.52
C LEU A 41 -7.63 8.32 -3.14
N LYS A 42 -6.82 9.04 -2.36
CA LYS A 42 -7.10 10.44 -1.99
C LYS A 42 -7.25 11.31 -3.23
N GLY A 43 -6.32 11.22 -4.19
CA GLY A 43 -6.43 11.99 -5.43
C GLY A 43 -7.62 11.60 -6.33
N LEU A 44 -8.16 10.38 -6.21
CA LEU A 44 -9.42 10.00 -6.86
C LEU A 44 -10.64 10.59 -6.15
N ILE A 45 -10.63 10.64 -4.83
CA ILE A 45 -11.69 11.24 -4.01
C ILE A 45 -11.75 12.74 -4.27
N ASP A 46 -10.62 13.45 -4.17
CA ASP A 46 -10.55 14.91 -4.35
C ASP A 46 -11.12 15.31 -5.73
N ARG A 47 -10.67 14.64 -6.80
CA ARG A 47 -11.20 14.86 -8.16
C ARG A 47 -12.68 14.54 -8.31
N CYS A 48 -13.20 13.58 -7.55
CA CYS A 48 -14.62 13.25 -7.58
C CYS A 48 -15.45 14.31 -6.84
N SER A 49 -14.95 14.80 -5.71
CA SER A 49 -15.60 15.84 -4.90
C SER A 49 -15.63 17.20 -5.59
N GLU A 50 -14.62 17.52 -6.39
CA GLU A 50 -14.56 18.76 -7.19
C GLU A 50 -15.46 18.71 -8.45
N HIS A 51 -15.90 17.53 -8.87
CA HIS A 51 -16.71 17.31 -10.09
C HIS A 51 -18.21 17.14 -9.75
N GLU A 52 -18.92 18.25 -9.50
CA GLU A 52 -20.37 18.21 -9.17
C GLU A 52 -21.33 18.01 -10.37
N SER A 53 -20.86 18.15 -11.62
CA SER A 53 -21.78 18.36 -12.78
C SER A 53 -21.50 17.54 -14.05
N ASN A 54 -20.58 16.58 -14.04
CA ASN A 54 -20.26 15.80 -15.24
C ASN A 54 -20.99 14.45 -15.31
N ILE A 55 -21.36 14.03 -16.52
CA ILE A 55 -22.11 12.78 -16.81
C ILE A 55 -21.31 11.53 -16.40
N SER A 56 -19.98 11.63 -16.27
CA SER A 56 -19.10 10.53 -15.88
C SER A 56 -18.33 10.86 -14.60
N CYS A 57 -18.47 10.00 -13.60
CA CYS A 57 -17.71 10.09 -12.36
C CYS A 57 -16.23 9.68 -12.62
N PRO A 58 -15.25 10.56 -12.36
CA PRO A 58 -13.83 10.28 -12.62
C PRO A 58 -13.30 9.07 -11.81
N MET A 59 -13.90 8.79 -10.65
CA MET A 59 -13.59 7.59 -9.86
C MET A 59 -14.03 6.31 -10.58
N ILE A 60 -15.23 6.30 -11.17
CA ILE A 60 -15.74 5.16 -11.96
C ILE A 60 -14.86 4.94 -13.20
N THR A 61 -14.49 6.02 -13.90
CA THR A 61 -13.60 5.94 -15.07
C THR A 61 -12.26 5.31 -14.71
N ALA A 62 -11.62 5.76 -13.62
CA ALA A 62 -10.33 5.24 -13.20
C ALA A 62 -10.39 3.75 -12.81
N LEU A 63 -11.46 3.31 -12.13
CA LEU A 63 -11.64 1.91 -11.74
C LEU A 63 -11.94 0.99 -12.94
N GLN A 64 -12.62 1.51 -13.97
CA GLN A 64 -12.91 0.75 -15.19
C GLN A 64 -11.68 0.50 -16.06
N ILE A 65 -10.71 1.42 -16.05
CA ILE A 65 -9.49 1.30 -16.86
C ILE A 65 -8.54 0.25 -16.26
N GLY A 66 -8.58 0.02 -14.94
CA GLY A 66 -7.68 -0.91 -14.25
C GLY A 66 -6.19 -0.58 -14.47
N PRO A 67 -5.26 -1.26 -13.77
CA PRO A 67 -3.82 -1.10 -14.04
C PRO A 67 -3.38 -1.67 -15.40
N ARG A 68 -4.29 -2.37 -16.10
CA ARG A 68 -4.08 -2.92 -17.45
C ARG A 68 -5.09 -2.27 -18.37
N GLY A 69 -4.77 -1.08 -18.85
CA GLY A 69 -5.64 -0.17 -19.60
C GLY A 69 -6.27 -0.79 -20.85
N HIS A 70 -7.37 -1.51 -20.67
CA HIS A 70 -8.31 -1.83 -21.75
C HIS A 70 -9.59 -1.07 -21.48
N PRO A 71 -9.83 0.05 -22.18
CA PRO A 71 -11.08 0.76 -22.07
C PRO A 71 -12.20 -0.17 -22.54
N ARG A 72 -13.03 -0.66 -21.60
CA ARG A 72 -14.35 -1.20 -21.96
C ARG A 72 -15.22 -0.03 -22.37
N ILE A 73 -15.16 0.30 -23.65
CA ILE A 73 -16.12 1.15 -24.36
C ILE A 73 -17.53 0.55 -24.24
N ARG A 74 -18.21 0.79 -23.12
CA ARG A 74 -19.67 0.73 -23.08
C ARG A 74 -20.17 2.08 -23.55
N GLY A 75 -20.47 2.14 -24.85
CA GLY A 75 -21.12 3.28 -25.45
C GLY A 75 -22.48 3.54 -24.80
N ARG A 76 -22.77 4.81 -24.55
CA ARG A 76 -24.08 5.38 -24.83
C ARG A 76 -23.92 6.88 -25.06
N SER A 77 -23.97 7.28 -26.33
CA SER A 77 -24.09 8.66 -26.74
C SER A 77 -25.58 9.03 -26.80
N SER A 78 -25.89 10.16 -26.17
CA SER A 78 -26.99 11.11 -26.38
C SER A 78 -28.11 10.79 -27.38
N ARG A 79 -29.32 10.55 -26.87
CA ARG A 79 -30.57 11.33 -27.03
C ARG A 79 -31.77 10.54 -26.49
#